data_AF-A0A927QGK3-F1
#
_entry.id   AF-A0A927QGK3-F1
#
_cell.length_a   1.000
_cell.length_b   1.000
_cell.length_c   1.000
_cell.angle_alpha   90.00
_cell.angle_beta   90.00
_cell.angle_gamma   90.00
#
_symmetry.space_group_name_H-M   'P 1'
#
loop_
_entity.id
_entity.type
_entity.pdbx_description
1 polymer ?
#
loop_
_entity_poly.entity_id
_entity_poly.type
_entity_poly.pdbx_seq_one_letter_code
_entity_poly.pdbx_strand_id
1 'polypeptide(L)'
;MSRPQLAHGSLTSLTAALTLLTTGCAQQADGVRAGADACRADGGWSARKRAAWLRPAVTFPGGAADEDEAVVIGAPAGGPLCAPISVRVEFWEATVTTAGTDLKSVLRVRLTTDGSRPWTVGLPTSLAPEERGDCTGVLMAAYPGAPLTRAELPDLSAPLTPSSTTADTPFGTTRVAARHLLPPTTACGASGGTTPNPWGGDHP
;
A
#
# COMPACT_ATOMS: atom_id res chain seq x y z
N MET A 1 55.71 50.56 -52.88
CA MET A 1 54.39 50.63 -52.22
C MET A 1 54.61 50.90 -50.73
N SER A 2 53.60 51.47 -50.09
CA SER A 2 53.65 52.49 -49.03
C SER A 2 54.33 52.14 -47.69
N ARG A 3 54.76 53.24 -47.06
CA ARG A 3 55.40 53.46 -45.75
C ARG A 3 54.41 53.34 -44.56
N PRO A 4 54.90 53.40 -43.30
CA PRO A 4 54.32 52.82 -42.08
C PRO A 4 53.50 53.81 -41.23
N GLN A 5 52.93 53.35 -40.10
CA GLN A 5 53.02 53.92 -38.73
C GLN A 5 51.78 53.67 -37.83
N LEU A 6 52.09 53.20 -36.62
CA LEU A 6 51.51 53.39 -35.27
C LEU A 6 50.35 54.40 -35.03
N ALA A 7 49.42 54.00 -34.14
CA ALA A 7 48.77 54.80 -33.07
C ALA A 7 47.99 53.81 -32.15
N HIS A 8 48.19 53.64 -30.84
CA HIS A 8 48.05 54.50 -29.63
C HIS A 8 46.68 55.15 -29.39
N GLY A 9 46.12 54.88 -28.20
CA GLY A 9 45.08 55.65 -27.48
C GLY A 9 43.65 55.12 -27.65
N SER A 10 42.74 55.08 -26.65
CA SER A 10 42.73 55.60 -25.28
C SER A 10 41.57 54.94 -24.49
N LEU A 11 41.74 54.80 -23.17
CA LEU A 11 40.69 54.47 -22.19
C LEU A 11 39.91 55.74 -21.81
N THR A 12 38.57 55.67 -21.75
CA THR A 12 37.75 56.57 -20.91
C THR A 12 36.44 55.90 -20.48
N SER A 13 36.27 55.83 -19.16
CA SER A 13 35.12 55.37 -18.36
C SER A 13 33.84 56.18 -18.58
N LEU A 14 32.67 55.61 -18.26
CA LEU A 14 31.49 56.33 -17.76
C LEU A 14 30.60 55.39 -16.90
N THR A 15 30.63 55.64 -15.59
CA THR A 15 29.72 55.12 -14.57
C THR A 15 28.37 55.84 -14.61
N ALA A 16 27.27 55.10 -14.48
CA ALA A 16 25.96 55.66 -14.13
C ALA A 16 25.42 54.94 -12.89
N ALA A 17 25.31 55.68 -11.79
CA ALA A 17 24.60 55.30 -10.57
C ALA A 17 23.18 55.88 -10.62
N LEU A 18 22.18 55.06 -10.30
CA LEU A 18 20.79 55.49 -10.08
C LEU A 18 20.32 54.92 -8.75
N THR A 19 20.31 55.78 -7.74
CA THR A 19 19.63 55.58 -6.46
C THR A 19 18.27 56.27 -6.50
N LEU A 20 17.19 55.54 -6.27
CA LEU A 20 15.91 56.10 -5.83
C LEU A 20 15.32 55.18 -4.74
N LEU A 21 15.25 55.73 -3.53
CA LEU A 21 14.50 55.23 -2.38
C LEU A 21 13.12 55.91 -2.39
N THR A 22 12.04 55.14 -2.39
CA THR A 22 10.77 55.57 -1.78
C THR A 22 10.15 54.40 -1.01
N THR A 23 9.89 54.67 0.26
CA THR A 23 9.22 53.85 1.25
C THR A 23 7.72 53.71 0.96
N GLY A 24 7.17 52.52 1.22
CA GLY A 24 5.81 52.35 1.73
C GLY A 24 4.72 51.97 0.72
N CYS A 25 4.57 50.67 0.49
CA CYS A 25 3.25 50.04 0.34
C CYS A 25 3.28 48.74 1.13
N ALA A 26 2.64 48.75 2.30
CA ALA A 26 2.20 47.55 2.97
C ALA A 26 1.18 46.87 2.05
N GLN A 27 1.64 45.91 1.25
CA GLN A 27 0.73 44.98 0.59
C GLN A 27 0.66 43.75 1.47
N GLN A 28 -0.44 43.65 2.22
CA GLN A 28 -0.98 42.36 2.66
C GLN A 28 -1.04 41.45 1.44
N ALA A 29 -0.06 40.56 1.30
CA ALA A 29 -0.26 39.33 0.56
C ALA A 29 -0.99 38.37 1.50
N ASP A 30 -2.25 38.69 1.78
CA ASP A 30 -3.25 37.69 2.16
C ASP A 30 -3.39 36.74 0.97
N GLY A 31 -2.60 35.69 1.03
CA GLY A 31 -2.40 34.80 -0.09
C GLY A 31 -1.22 33.87 0.14
N VAL A 32 -1.06 33.35 1.37
CA VAL A 32 -0.42 32.04 1.53
C VAL A 32 -1.30 31.08 0.75
N ARG A 33 -0.99 30.90 -0.54
CA ARG A 33 -1.32 29.67 -1.25
C ARG A 33 -0.80 28.58 -0.34
N ALA A 34 -1.70 27.86 0.31
CA ALA A 34 -1.38 26.69 1.10
C ALA A 34 -0.47 25.82 0.25
N GLY A 35 0.81 25.79 0.62
CA GLY A 35 1.87 25.26 -0.24
C GLY A 35 1.55 23.81 -0.57
N ALA A 36 1.49 23.51 -1.87
CA ALA A 36 1.62 22.15 -2.37
C ALA A 36 2.98 21.51 -1.99
N ASP A 37 3.88 22.28 -1.35
CA ASP A 37 5.21 21.90 -0.91
C ASP A 37 5.33 21.63 0.60
N ALA A 38 4.24 21.74 1.38
CA ALA A 38 4.28 21.40 2.80
C ALA A 38 4.01 19.91 3.00
N CYS A 39 5.07 19.11 3.02
CA CYS A 39 4.99 17.74 3.52
C CYS A 39 4.40 17.72 4.94
N ARG A 40 3.73 16.63 5.31
CA ARG A 40 3.14 16.46 6.64
C ARG A 40 4.13 15.81 7.58
N ALA A 41 4.43 16.45 8.71
CA ALA A 41 5.20 15.82 9.77
C ALA A 41 4.42 14.63 10.36
N ASP A 42 5.07 13.47 10.47
CA ASP A 42 4.50 12.28 11.10
C ASP A 42 4.72 12.26 12.61
N GLY A 43 5.64 13.06 13.16
CA GLY A 43 5.71 13.46 14.58
C GLY A 43 5.53 12.35 15.62
N GLY A 44 5.97 11.12 15.34
CA GLY A 44 5.79 9.97 16.23
C GLY A 44 4.40 9.33 16.19
N TRP A 45 3.69 9.37 15.07
CA TRP A 45 2.36 8.76 14.92
C TRP A 45 2.32 7.31 15.43
N SER A 46 1.23 7.01 16.15
CA SER A 46 0.88 5.64 16.52
C SER A 46 0.68 4.77 15.28
N ALA A 47 0.80 3.45 15.45
CA ALA A 47 0.57 2.48 14.37
C ALA A 47 -0.83 2.64 13.75
N ARG A 48 -1.85 2.88 14.58
CA ARG A 48 -3.23 3.15 14.15
C ARG A 48 -3.32 4.41 13.26
N LYS A 49 -2.63 5.49 13.63
CA LYS A 49 -2.65 6.74 12.85
C LYS A 49 -1.94 6.59 11.51
N ARG A 50 -0.81 5.88 11.48
CA ARG A 50 -0.13 5.52 10.21
C ARG A 50 -1.02 4.66 9.32
N ALA A 51 -1.73 3.68 9.89
CA ALA A 51 -2.65 2.83 9.15
C ALA A 51 -3.84 3.63 8.59
N ALA A 52 -4.37 4.59 9.36
CA ALA A 52 -5.44 5.47 8.91
C ALA A 52 -5.00 6.39 7.75
N TRP A 53 -3.76 6.90 7.77
CA TRP A 53 -3.20 7.66 6.66
C TRP A 53 -3.01 6.80 5.41
N LEU A 54 -2.55 5.55 5.58
CA LEU A 54 -2.31 4.63 4.47
C LEU A 54 -3.62 4.11 3.84
N ARG A 55 -4.66 3.87 4.64
CA ARG A 55 -5.93 3.24 4.23
C ARG A 55 -6.55 3.77 2.93
N PRO A 56 -6.78 5.08 2.76
CA PRO A 56 -7.41 5.59 1.54
C PRO A 56 -6.51 5.49 0.30
N ALA A 57 -5.22 5.19 0.47
CA ALA A 57 -4.26 5.07 -0.62
C ALA A 57 -4.09 3.62 -1.11
N VAL A 58 -4.58 2.62 -0.37
CA VAL A 58 -4.42 1.22 -0.75
C VAL A 58 -5.63 0.76 -1.53
N THR A 59 -5.39 0.20 -2.71
CA THR A 59 -6.40 -0.47 -3.54
C THR A 59 -5.93 -1.88 -3.89
N PHE A 60 -6.89 -2.75 -4.18
CA PHE A 60 -6.68 -4.09 -4.67
C PHE A 60 -7.36 -4.15 -6.04
N PRO A 61 -6.68 -3.68 -7.11
CA PRO A 61 -7.22 -3.82 -8.45
C PRO A 61 -7.30 -5.30 -8.81
N GLY A 62 -8.49 -5.72 -9.24
CA GLY A 62 -8.75 -7.08 -9.67
C GLY A 62 -10.23 -7.43 -9.54
N GLY A 63 -10.69 -8.28 -10.46
CA GLY A 63 -12.03 -8.85 -10.50
C GLY A 63 -11.93 -10.36 -10.65
N ALA A 64 -13.06 -11.06 -10.55
CA ALA A 64 -13.13 -12.53 -10.51
C ALA A 64 -12.52 -13.29 -11.72
N ALA A 65 -11.92 -12.60 -12.69
CA ALA A 65 -11.36 -13.15 -13.91
C ALA A 65 -10.04 -12.48 -14.39
N ASP A 66 -9.44 -11.54 -13.66
CA ASP A 66 -8.29 -10.77 -14.17
C ASP A 66 -6.95 -11.24 -13.57
N GLU A 67 -5.94 -11.42 -14.43
CA GLU A 67 -4.55 -11.80 -14.09
C GLU A 67 -3.75 -10.69 -13.37
N ASP A 68 -4.36 -9.52 -13.14
CA ASP A 68 -3.72 -8.33 -12.60
C ASP A 68 -3.98 -8.09 -11.11
N GLU A 69 -4.28 -9.15 -10.34
CA GLU A 69 -4.44 -9.01 -8.89
C GLU A 69 -3.17 -8.47 -8.26
N ALA A 70 -3.31 -7.35 -7.56
CA ALA A 70 -2.17 -6.63 -7.00
C ALA A 70 -2.56 -5.85 -5.75
N VAL A 71 -1.56 -5.41 -5.01
CA VAL A 71 -1.71 -4.37 -3.99
C VAL A 71 -1.10 -3.09 -4.53
N VAL A 72 -1.93 -2.09 -4.77
CA VAL A 72 -1.49 -0.76 -5.21
C VAL A 72 -1.57 0.21 -4.04
N ILE A 73 -0.48 0.92 -3.79
CA ILE A 73 -0.40 2.01 -2.81
C ILE A 73 -0.22 3.30 -3.61
N GLY A 74 -1.28 4.06 -3.77
CA GLY A 74 -1.29 5.35 -4.45
C GLY A 74 -0.87 6.52 -3.54
N ALA A 75 -1.20 7.74 -3.98
CA ALA A 75 -0.98 8.95 -3.21
C ALA A 75 -2.06 9.12 -2.11
N PRO A 76 -1.68 9.27 -0.83
CA PRO A 76 -2.66 9.48 0.24
C PRO A 76 -3.34 10.85 0.16
N ALA A 77 -4.64 10.90 0.42
CA ALA A 77 -5.47 12.12 0.34
C ALA A 77 -5.00 13.28 1.25
N GLY A 78 -4.12 13.01 2.22
CA GLY A 78 -3.54 14.01 3.13
C GLY A 78 -2.21 14.60 2.69
N GLY A 79 -1.72 14.28 1.48
CA GLY A 79 -0.41 14.67 0.99
C GLY A 79 0.73 13.79 1.53
N PRO A 80 1.96 13.99 1.01
CA PRO A 80 3.12 13.21 1.40
C PRO A 80 3.61 13.55 2.81
N LEU A 81 4.32 12.61 3.43
CA LEU A 81 4.97 12.79 4.73
C LEU A 81 6.34 13.44 4.57
N CYS A 82 6.78 14.20 5.58
CA CYS A 82 8.15 14.74 5.59
C CYS A 82 9.20 13.65 5.85
N ALA A 83 8.82 12.62 6.59
CA ALA A 83 9.64 11.45 6.85
C ALA A 83 8.90 10.21 6.33
N PRO A 84 9.54 9.37 5.51
CA PRO A 84 8.89 8.18 4.98
C PRO A 84 8.66 7.15 6.09
N ILE A 85 7.54 6.43 6.00
CA ILE A 85 7.22 5.33 6.91
C ILE A 85 7.51 3.99 6.26
N SER A 86 7.80 2.98 7.09
CA SER A 86 7.87 1.60 6.61
C SER A 86 6.45 1.03 6.46
N VAL A 87 6.16 0.49 5.29
CA VAL A 87 4.94 -0.24 4.97
C VAL A 87 5.29 -1.68 4.63
N ARG A 88 4.44 -2.60 5.04
CA ARG A 88 4.48 -4.00 4.67
C ARG A 88 3.32 -4.29 3.74
N VAL A 89 3.59 -5.03 2.68
CA VAL A 89 2.59 -5.70 1.87
C VAL A 89 2.85 -7.18 2.01
N GLU A 90 1.82 -7.93 2.35
CA GLU A 90 1.96 -9.37 2.58
C GLU A 90 0.82 -10.15 1.95
N PHE A 91 1.20 -11.29 1.39
CA PHE A 91 0.35 -12.26 0.73
C PHE A 91 0.45 -13.58 1.49
N TRP A 92 -0.70 -14.12 1.86
CA TRP A 92 -0.82 -15.43 2.48
C TRP A 92 -1.60 -16.37 1.58
N GLU A 93 -1.11 -17.59 1.47
CA GLU A 93 -1.88 -18.75 1.05
C GLU A 93 -2.85 -19.11 2.20
N ALA A 94 -4.14 -19.24 1.90
CA ALA A 94 -5.19 -19.54 2.87
C ALA A 94 -5.83 -20.90 2.54
N THR A 95 -5.24 -21.97 3.07
CA THR A 95 -5.63 -23.35 2.75
C THR A 95 -6.72 -23.83 3.70
N VAL A 96 -7.88 -24.19 3.15
CA VAL A 96 -9.00 -24.69 3.95
C VAL A 96 -8.76 -26.16 4.35
N THR A 97 -8.94 -26.44 5.63
CA THR A 97 -8.80 -27.76 6.26
C THR A 97 -10.06 -28.12 7.04
N THR A 98 -10.11 -29.32 7.63
CA THR A 98 -11.20 -29.73 8.54
C THR A 98 -11.19 -28.97 9.87
N ALA A 99 -10.06 -28.38 10.27
CA ALA A 99 -9.91 -27.66 11.54
C ALA A 99 -10.09 -26.14 11.41
N GLY A 100 -10.35 -25.64 10.20
CA GLY A 100 -10.37 -24.22 9.88
C GLY A 100 -9.50 -23.91 8.66
N THR A 101 -8.99 -22.68 8.56
CA THR A 101 -8.12 -22.26 7.46
C THR A 101 -6.71 -21.98 7.96
N ASP A 102 -5.72 -22.65 7.35
CA ASP A 102 -4.32 -22.41 7.62
C ASP A 102 -3.80 -21.24 6.78
N LEU A 103 -3.13 -20.28 7.44
CA LEU A 103 -2.47 -19.16 6.77
C LEU A 103 -0.97 -19.36 6.70
N LYS A 104 -0.42 -19.38 5.49
CA LYS A 104 1.01 -19.46 5.22
C LYS A 104 1.47 -18.22 4.46
N SER A 105 2.42 -17.48 5.03
CA SER A 105 3.01 -16.32 4.37
C SER A 105 3.82 -16.77 3.15
N VAL A 106 3.49 -16.25 1.97
CA VAL A 106 4.16 -16.58 0.70
C VAL A 106 5.11 -15.47 0.28
N LEU A 107 4.63 -14.23 0.32
CA LEU A 107 5.44 -13.06 -0.01
C LEU A 107 5.20 -11.96 1.01
N ARG A 108 6.29 -11.39 1.52
CA ARG A 108 6.27 -10.22 2.39
C ARG A 108 7.24 -9.17 1.88
N VAL A 109 6.73 -8.08 1.35
CA VAL A 109 7.51 -6.94 0.86
C VAL A 109 7.57 -5.86 1.93
N ARG A 110 8.75 -5.26 2.10
CA ARG A 110 8.93 -4.05 2.89
C ARG A 110 9.16 -2.87 1.95
N LEU A 111 8.31 -1.87 2.08
CA LEU A 111 8.41 -0.61 1.37
C LEU A 111 8.75 0.51 2.37
N THR A 112 9.39 1.55 1.86
CA THR A 112 9.61 2.81 2.56
C THR A 112 8.99 3.89 1.70
N THR A 113 7.95 4.55 2.19
CA THR A 113 7.18 5.51 1.38
C THR A 113 6.78 6.72 2.22
N ASP A 114 6.91 7.89 1.61
CA ASP A 114 6.32 9.14 2.09
C ASP A 114 4.94 9.39 1.46
N GLY A 115 4.48 8.53 0.55
CA GLY A 115 3.21 8.69 -0.18
C GLY A 115 3.28 9.60 -1.41
N SER A 116 4.46 10.09 -1.80
CA SER A 116 4.65 10.94 -2.99
C SER A 116 4.65 10.15 -4.31
N ARG A 117 5.03 8.87 -4.27
CA ARG A 117 5.11 7.98 -5.42
C ARG A 117 4.28 6.73 -5.20
N PRO A 118 3.54 6.27 -6.22
CA PRO A 118 2.78 5.04 -6.12
C PRO A 118 3.70 3.81 -6.09
N TRP A 119 3.21 2.73 -5.49
CA TRP A 119 3.83 1.41 -5.49
C TRP A 119 2.83 0.37 -5.92
N THR A 120 3.26 -0.58 -6.74
CA THR A 120 2.48 -1.76 -7.10
C THR A 120 3.24 -3.00 -6.67
N VAL A 121 2.58 -3.89 -5.96
CA VAL A 121 3.11 -5.22 -5.64
C VAL A 121 2.14 -6.23 -6.24
N GLY A 122 2.57 -6.91 -7.30
CA GLY A 122 1.75 -7.92 -7.97
C GLY A 122 1.57 -9.17 -7.11
N LEU A 123 0.50 -9.91 -7.37
CA LEU A 123 0.28 -11.22 -6.79
C LEU A 123 1.45 -12.16 -7.13
N PRO A 124 2.01 -12.90 -6.17
CA PRO A 124 2.98 -13.96 -6.47
C PRO A 124 2.40 -14.97 -7.44
N THR A 125 3.15 -15.39 -8.45
CA THR A 125 2.69 -16.39 -9.44
C THR A 125 2.24 -17.70 -8.79
N SER A 126 2.87 -18.13 -7.69
CA SER A 126 2.44 -19.31 -6.93
C SER A 126 1.05 -19.17 -6.27
N LEU A 127 0.46 -17.98 -6.29
CA LEU A 127 -0.89 -17.70 -5.80
C LEU A 127 -1.86 -17.34 -6.93
N ALA A 128 -1.41 -17.39 -8.19
CA ALA A 128 -2.28 -17.15 -9.34
C ALA A 128 -3.39 -18.22 -9.42
N PRO A 129 -4.55 -17.90 -10.01
CA PRO A 129 -5.69 -18.82 -10.09
C PRO A 129 -5.35 -20.22 -10.63
N GLU A 130 -4.46 -20.30 -11.61
CA GLU A 130 -4.02 -21.54 -12.27
C GLU A 130 -3.04 -22.37 -11.44
N GLU A 131 -2.33 -21.75 -10.49
CA GLU A 131 -1.34 -22.42 -9.63
C GLU A 131 -1.92 -22.83 -8.26
N ARG A 132 -2.93 -22.11 -7.77
CA ARG A 132 -3.53 -22.40 -6.46
C ARG A 132 -4.60 -23.49 -6.57
N GLY A 133 -4.60 -24.44 -5.62
CA GLY A 133 -5.62 -25.49 -5.57
C GLY A 133 -7.00 -24.98 -5.17
N ASP A 134 -8.07 -25.71 -5.51
CA ASP A 134 -9.46 -25.27 -5.34
C ASP A 134 -9.87 -24.93 -3.89
N CYS A 135 -9.18 -25.53 -2.91
CA CYS A 135 -9.38 -25.30 -1.48
C CYS A 135 -8.57 -24.12 -0.94
N THR A 136 -7.90 -23.36 -1.81
CA THR A 136 -6.91 -22.35 -1.42
C THR A 136 -7.39 -20.95 -1.81
N GLY A 137 -7.66 -20.14 -0.79
CA GLY A 137 -7.84 -18.70 -0.96
C GLY A 137 -6.51 -17.95 -0.89
N VAL A 138 -6.59 -16.63 -1.11
CA VAL A 138 -5.47 -15.71 -0.93
C VAL A 138 -5.91 -14.57 -0.04
N LEU A 139 -5.17 -14.35 1.05
CA LEU A 139 -5.33 -13.16 1.88
C LEU A 139 -4.21 -12.18 1.56
N MET A 140 -4.57 -10.91 1.39
CA MET A 140 -3.66 -9.81 1.12
C MET A 140 -3.84 -8.72 2.15
N ALA A 141 -2.75 -8.08 2.59
CA ALA A 141 -2.84 -6.93 3.46
C ALA A 141 -1.70 -5.94 3.26
N ALA A 142 -2.01 -4.65 3.46
CA ALA A 142 -1.05 -3.57 3.56
C ALA A 142 -1.12 -2.92 4.95
N TYR A 143 0.03 -2.77 5.61
CA TYR A 143 0.09 -2.26 6.98
C TYR A 143 1.44 -1.60 7.31
N PRO A 144 1.48 -0.50 8.09
CA PRO A 144 2.73 0.10 8.53
C PRO A 144 3.46 -0.74 9.59
N GLY A 145 4.79 -0.64 9.56
CA GLY A 145 5.68 -1.05 10.65
C GLY A 145 6.25 -2.47 10.55
N ALA A 146 6.38 -3.12 11.71
CA ALA A 146 6.93 -4.47 11.84
C ALA A 146 5.95 -5.53 11.29
N PRO A 147 6.38 -6.76 10.98
CA PRO A 147 5.48 -7.85 10.61
C PRO A 147 4.34 -8.07 11.63
N LEU A 148 3.20 -8.59 11.18
CA LEU A 148 2.10 -8.99 12.05
C LEU A 148 2.50 -10.19 12.91
N THR A 149 2.11 -10.17 14.18
CA THR A 149 2.24 -11.34 15.07
C THR A 149 1.05 -12.28 14.87
N ARG A 150 1.15 -13.51 15.37
CA ARG A 150 0.05 -14.50 15.29
C ARG A 150 -1.26 -13.97 15.87
N ALA A 151 -1.21 -13.25 17.00
CA ALA A 151 -2.39 -12.67 17.64
C ALA A 151 -3.04 -11.52 16.83
N GLU A 152 -2.31 -10.95 15.87
CA GLU A 152 -2.81 -9.88 15.01
C GLU A 152 -3.38 -10.38 13.69
N LEU A 153 -3.07 -11.62 13.30
CA LEU A 153 -3.66 -12.26 12.14
C LEU A 153 -5.15 -12.56 12.39
N PRO A 154 -5.96 -12.79 11.33
CA PRO A 154 -7.34 -13.20 11.50
C PRO A 154 -7.45 -14.53 12.22
N ASP A 155 -8.48 -14.65 13.06
CA ASP A 155 -8.91 -15.95 13.58
C ASP A 155 -9.71 -16.67 12.49
N LEU A 156 -9.15 -17.76 11.98
CA LEU A 156 -9.76 -18.58 10.93
C LEU A 156 -10.04 -20.00 11.41
N SER A 157 -10.50 -20.15 12.66
CA SER A 157 -11.03 -21.42 13.14
C SER A 157 -12.25 -21.89 12.33
N ALA A 158 -13.00 -20.96 11.73
CA ALA A 158 -14.02 -21.27 10.74
C ALA A 158 -13.37 -21.42 9.34
N PRO A 159 -13.70 -22.50 8.60
CA PRO A 159 -13.18 -22.68 7.24
C PRO A 159 -13.74 -21.61 6.30
N LEU A 160 -12.88 -21.05 5.45
CA LEU A 160 -13.33 -20.19 4.36
C LEU A 160 -14.11 -21.01 3.32
N THR A 161 -15.07 -20.36 2.68
CA THR A 161 -15.89 -20.96 1.62
C THR A 161 -15.83 -20.08 0.37
N PRO A 162 -16.36 -20.54 -0.78
CA PRO A 162 -16.46 -19.71 -1.98
C PRO A 162 -17.30 -18.45 -1.80
N SER A 163 -18.18 -18.41 -0.81
CA SER A 163 -18.99 -17.25 -0.48
C SER A 163 -18.32 -16.32 0.56
N SER A 164 -17.16 -16.70 1.09
CA SER A 164 -16.42 -15.86 2.04
C SER A 164 -15.97 -14.56 1.38
N THR A 165 -15.97 -13.51 2.17
CA THR A 165 -15.63 -12.16 1.76
C THR A 165 -14.51 -11.61 2.62
N THR A 166 -13.98 -10.46 2.24
CA THR A 166 -12.98 -9.72 3.04
C THR A 166 -13.49 -9.38 4.46
N ALA A 167 -14.82 -9.31 4.67
CA ALA A 167 -15.40 -9.06 5.99
C ALA A 167 -15.13 -10.22 6.96
N ASP A 168 -15.07 -11.45 6.46
CA ASP A 168 -14.92 -12.68 7.24
C ASP A 168 -13.49 -12.92 7.75
N THR A 169 -12.54 -12.06 7.38
CA THR A 169 -11.13 -12.15 7.82
C THR A 169 -10.71 -10.95 8.68
N PRO A 170 -11.37 -10.66 9.81
CA PRO A 170 -10.99 -9.55 10.68
C PRO A 170 -9.63 -9.80 11.33
N PHE A 171 -8.66 -8.92 11.05
CA PHE A 171 -7.38 -8.94 11.77
C PHE A 171 -7.58 -8.51 13.22
N GLY A 172 -6.88 -9.15 14.16
CA GLY A 172 -6.88 -8.83 15.59
C GLY A 172 -6.22 -7.48 15.95
N THR A 173 -6.02 -6.59 14.98
CA THR A 173 -5.31 -5.32 15.16
C THR A 173 -5.89 -4.21 14.29
N THR A 174 -5.77 -2.97 14.77
CA THR A 174 -6.21 -1.77 14.04
C THR A 174 -5.11 -1.16 13.16
N ARG A 175 -3.91 -1.76 13.15
CA ARG A 175 -2.79 -1.27 12.32
C ARG A 175 -2.81 -1.79 10.90
N VAL A 176 -3.73 -2.67 10.52
CA VAL A 176 -3.94 -3.03 9.12
C VAL A 176 -4.66 -1.87 8.42
N ALA A 177 -4.02 -1.31 7.39
CA ALA A 177 -4.58 -0.19 6.66
C ALA A 177 -5.70 -0.68 5.75
N ALA A 178 -5.42 -1.70 4.95
CA ALA A 178 -6.38 -2.36 4.07
C ALA A 178 -6.04 -3.85 3.92
N ARG A 179 -7.06 -4.63 3.58
CA ARG A 179 -6.97 -6.06 3.33
C ARG A 179 -7.90 -6.46 2.20
N HIS A 180 -7.62 -7.59 1.58
CA HIS A 180 -8.50 -8.20 0.59
C HIS A 180 -8.39 -9.73 0.67
N LEU A 181 -9.52 -10.40 0.45
CA LEU A 181 -9.61 -11.85 0.39
C LEU A 181 -10.08 -12.23 -1.02
N LEU A 182 -9.29 -13.08 -1.67
CA LEU A 182 -9.75 -13.92 -2.78
C LEU A 182 -10.16 -15.27 -2.18
N PRO A 183 -11.46 -15.61 -2.13
CA PRO A 183 -11.90 -16.85 -1.50
C PRO A 183 -11.40 -18.09 -2.28
N PRO A 184 -11.41 -19.27 -1.65
CA PRO A 184 -11.26 -20.54 -2.37
C PRO A 184 -12.39 -20.73 -3.39
N THR A 185 -12.16 -21.50 -4.45
CA THR A 185 -13.16 -21.75 -5.50
C THR A 185 -14.14 -22.87 -5.11
N THR A 186 -13.74 -23.77 -4.22
CA THR A 186 -14.56 -24.89 -3.74
C THR A 186 -14.73 -24.86 -2.23
N ALA A 187 -15.89 -25.30 -1.76
CA ALA A 187 -16.13 -25.53 -0.34
C ALA A 187 -15.37 -26.79 0.10
N CYS A 188 -14.27 -26.59 0.81
CA CYS A 188 -13.45 -27.66 1.36
C CYS A 188 -13.64 -27.77 2.87
N GLY A 189 -13.40 -28.94 3.46
CA GLY A 189 -13.56 -29.14 4.90
C GLY A 189 -14.98 -29.46 5.38
N ALA A 190 -15.96 -29.60 4.47
CA ALA A 190 -17.25 -30.20 4.80
C ALA A 190 -17.13 -31.73 4.92
N SER A 191 -16.59 -32.21 6.04
CA SER A 191 -16.81 -33.60 6.46
C SER A 191 -18.22 -33.74 7.02
N GLY A 192 -19.20 -33.79 6.11
CA GLY A 192 -20.61 -34.05 6.38
C GLY A 192 -21.21 -35.12 5.47
N GLY A 193 -20.39 -35.81 4.68
CA GLY A 193 -20.81 -37.11 4.16
C GLY A 193 -20.93 -38.04 5.35
N THR A 194 -22.16 -38.34 5.78
CA THR A 194 -22.42 -39.57 6.53
C THR A 194 -21.65 -40.66 5.81
N THR A 195 -20.59 -41.19 6.41
CA THR A 195 -20.10 -42.50 5.98
C THR A 195 -21.33 -43.39 6.02
N PRO A 196 -21.83 -43.91 4.88
CA PRO A 196 -22.94 -44.84 4.93
C PRO A 196 -22.46 -45.93 5.88
N ASN A 197 -23.19 -46.13 6.97
CA ASN A 197 -22.99 -47.31 7.77
C ASN A 197 -23.02 -48.49 6.78
N PRO A 198 -21.93 -49.25 6.59
CA PRO A 198 -21.94 -50.37 5.66
C PRO A 198 -22.91 -51.49 6.10
N TRP A 199 -23.48 -51.37 7.30
CA TRP A 199 -24.36 -52.33 7.95
C TRP A 199 -25.84 -51.89 8.05
N GLY A 200 -26.24 -50.70 7.55
CA GLY A 200 -27.64 -50.25 7.62
C GLY A 200 -28.15 -49.97 9.05
N GLY A 201 -29.19 -49.13 9.19
CA GLY A 201 -29.69 -48.61 10.48
C GLY A 201 -30.29 -49.63 11.46
N ASP A 202 -30.22 -50.94 11.17
CA ASP A 202 -30.87 -52.01 11.92
C ASP A 202 -29.92 -53.18 12.27
N HIS A 203 -28.62 -52.93 12.45
CA HIS A 203 -27.73 -53.95 13.02
C HIS A 203 -27.93 -54.00 14.56
N PRO A 204 -28.12 -55.20 15.15
CA PRO A 204 -28.78 -55.42 16.44
C PRO A 204 -28.05 -54.84 17.67
#